data_AF-A0A4P7ZXE4-F1
#
_entry.id   AF-A0A4P7ZXE4-F1
#
_cell.length_a   1.000
_cell.length_b   1.000
_cell.length_c   1.000
_cell.angle_alpha   90.00
_cell.angle_beta   90.00
_cell.angle_gamma   90.00
#
_symmetry.space_group_name_H-M   'P 1'
#
loop_
_entity.id
_entity.type
_entity.pdbx_description
1 polymer ?
#
loop_
_entity_poly.entity_id
_entity_poly.type
_entity_poly.pdbx_seq_one_letter_code
_entity_poly.pdbx_strand_id
1 'polypeptide(L)' 'MGSSNSAWLTTSQLCTALTISRSKLCRWQQRKVFRQGVHWVRKNPAAPCSDQLWSLAACRSVLHKP' A
#
# COMPACT_ATOMS: atom_id res chain seq x y z
N MET A 1 -7.04 25.59 2.26
CA MET A 1 -6.64 25.02 0.96
C MET A 1 -5.47 24.07 1.19
N GLY A 2 -5.54 22.84 0.66
CA GLY A 2 -4.37 22.01 0.35
C GLY A 2 -3.63 21.32 1.50
N SER A 3 -4.18 20.23 2.02
CA SER A 3 -3.32 19.15 2.56
C SER A 3 -3.87 17.82 2.05
N SER A 4 -3.86 17.68 0.73
CA SER A 4 -3.97 16.40 0.04
C SER A 4 -2.69 15.61 0.35
N ASN A 5 -2.54 15.16 1.60
CA ASN A 5 -1.47 14.26 2.00
C ASN A 5 -1.79 12.90 1.38
N SER A 6 -1.42 12.76 0.09
CA SER A 6 -1.19 11.48 -0.57
C SER A 6 0.01 10.81 0.09
N ALA A 7 -0.11 10.55 1.39
CA ALA A 7 0.95 10.03 2.23
C ALA A 7 1.13 8.57 1.84
N TRP A 8 2.18 8.33 1.07
CA TRP A 8 2.73 7.01 0.86
C TRP A 8 3.14 6.44 2.21
N LEU A 9 2.41 5.42 2.67
CA LEU A 9 2.59 4.80 3.97
C LEU A 9 3.58 3.65 3.90
N THR A 10 4.35 3.45 4.97
CA THR A 10 5.07 2.18 5.15
C THR A 10 4.09 1.02 5.31
N THR A 11 4.58 -0.20 5.10
CA THR A 11 3.80 -1.43 5.34
C THR A 11 3.16 -1.47 6.73
N SER A 12 3.89 -1.05 7.78
CA SER A 12 3.37 -1.00 9.16
C SER A 12 2.20 -0.03 9.30
N GLN A 13 2.38 1.21 8.83
CA GLN A 13 1.35 2.24 8.86
C GLN A 13 0.09 1.84 8.06
N LEU A 14 0.27 1.19 6.91
CA LEU A 14 -0.87 0.70 6.13
C LEU A 14 -1.64 -0.40 6.88
N CYS A 15 -0.92 -1.35 7.50
CA CYS A 15 -1.53 -2.42 8.29
C CYS A 15 -2.39 -1.83 9.41
N THR A 16 -1.88 -0.82 10.12
CA THR A 16 -2.64 -0.08 11.15
C THR A 16 -3.85 0.64 10.54
N ALA A 17 -3.68 1.37 9.44
CA ALA A 17 -4.73 2.18 8.82
C ALA A 17 -5.89 1.37 8.18
N LEU A 18 -5.62 0.12 7.79
CA LEU A 18 -6.61 -0.82 7.25
C LEU A 18 -7.06 -1.87 8.28
N THR A 19 -6.50 -1.86 9.49
CA THR A 19 -6.76 -2.85 10.54
C THR A 19 -6.56 -4.29 10.05
N ILE A 20 -5.46 -4.53 9.34
CA ILE A 20 -5.08 -5.85 8.79
C ILE A 20 -3.70 -6.27 9.30
N SER A 21 -3.44 -7.58 9.29
CA SER A 21 -2.09 -8.10 9.55
C SER A 21 -1.19 -7.99 8.32
N ARG A 22 0.12 -7.93 8.55
CA ARG A 22 1.14 -7.97 7.47
C ARG A 22 0.99 -9.22 6.59
N SER A 23 0.69 -10.37 7.19
CA SER A 23 0.46 -11.62 6.45
C SER A 23 -0.72 -11.52 5.48
N LYS A 24 -1.81 -10.84 5.88
CA LYS A 24 -2.97 -10.59 5.01
C LYS A 24 -2.60 -9.67 3.85
N LEU A 25 -1.84 -8.61 4.12
CA LEU A 25 -1.33 -7.70 3.10
C LEU A 25 -0.40 -8.42 2.10
N CYS A 26 0.54 -9.23 2.58
CA CYS A 26 1.41 -10.05 1.72
C CYS A 26 0.61 -11.00 0.83
N ARG A 27 -0.43 -11.66 1.37
CA ARG A 27 -1.30 -12.55 0.60
C ARG A 27 -2.06 -11.79 -0.49
N TRP A 28 -2.56 -10.61 -0.20
CA TRP A 28 -3.21 -9.74 -1.19
C TRP A 28 -2.26 -9.28 -2.29
N GLN A 29 -1.01 -8.95 -1.93
CA GLN A 29 0.02 -8.61 -2.89
C GLN A 29 0.34 -9.80 -3.81
N GLN A 30 0.54 -11.00 -3.25
CA GLN A 30 0.77 -12.24 -4.02
C GLN A 30 -0.40 -12.56 -4.95
N ARG A 31 -1.63 -12.32 -4.51
CA ARG A 31 -2.85 -12.49 -5.31
C ARG A 31 -3.12 -11.34 -6.30
N LYS A 32 -2.20 -10.38 -6.44
CA LYS A 32 -2.31 -9.21 -7.33
C LYS A 32 -3.55 -8.34 -7.08
N VAL A 33 -4.09 -8.36 -5.85
CA VAL A 33 -5.17 -7.44 -5.43
C VAL A 33 -4.66 -6.01 -5.47
N PHE A 34 -3.42 -5.80 -5.01
CA PHE A 34 -2.73 -4.50 -5.07
C PHE A 34 -1.61 -4.53 -6.11
N ARG A 35 -1.67 -3.59 -7.04
CA ARG A 35 -0.71 -3.47 -8.17
C ARG A 35 0.40 -2.47 -7.87
N GLN A 36 1.63 -2.83 -8.23
CA GLN A 36 2.78 -1.92 -8.18
C GLN A 36 2.55 -0.72 -9.11
N GLY A 37 3.00 0.48 -8.71
CA GLY A 37 2.81 1.73 -9.44
C GLY A 37 1.47 2.42 -9.18
N VAL A 38 0.47 1.68 -8.68
CA VAL A 38 -0.87 2.22 -8.37
C VAL A 38 -1.11 2.22 -6.86
N HIS A 39 -1.00 1.05 -6.24
CA HIS A 39 -1.31 0.84 -4.82
C HIS A 39 -0.07 0.89 -3.96
N TRP A 40 1.06 0.48 -4.52
CA TRP A 40 2.33 0.46 -3.84
C TRP A 40 3.49 0.71 -4.79
N VAL A 41 4.57 1.25 -4.27
CA VAL A 41 5.84 1.44 -4.98
C VAL A 41 6.99 1.00 -4.08
N ARG A 42 8.15 0.76 -4.67
CA ARG A 42 9.38 0.57 -3.90
C ARG A 42 9.94 1.94 -3.54
N LYS A 43 10.42 2.09 -2.31
CA LYS A 43 11.12 3.31 -1.88
C LYS A 43 12.36 3.55 -2.72
N ASN A 44 13.09 2.49 -3.07
CA ASN A 44 14.17 2.54 -4.04
C ASN A 44 13.93 1.50 -5.15
N PRO A 45 13.58 1.93 -6.38
CA PRO A 45 13.31 1.00 -7.47
C PRO A 45 14.55 0.19 -7.91
N ALA A 46 15.77 0.69 -7.67
CA ALA A 46 17.01 -0.01 -8.01
C ALA A 46 17.42 -1.08 -6.99
N ALA A 47 16.80 -1.09 -5.80
CA ALA A 47 17.12 -2.04 -4.74
C ALA A 47 15.92 -2.99 -4.48
N PRO A 48 16.03 -4.29 -4.83
CA PRO A 48 14.94 -5.26 -4.66
C PRO A 48 14.61 -5.58 -3.20
N CYS A 49 15.47 -5.22 -2.24
CA CYS A 49 15.22 -5.35 -0.80
C CYS A 49 14.69 -4.06 -0.15
N SER A 50 14.47 -3.00 -0.92
CA SER A 50 13.99 -1.74 -0.36
C SER A 50 12.55 -1.83 0.16
N ASP A 51 12.25 -0.98 1.14
CA ASP A 51 10.93 -0.86 1.73
C ASP A 51 9.85 -0.56 0.69
N GLN A 52 8.65 -1.06 0.96
CA GLN A 52 7.46 -0.78 0.17
C GLN A 52 6.70 0.39 0.78
N LEU A 53 6.28 1.29 -0.10
CA LEU A 53 5.43 2.41 0.20
C LEU A 53 4.05 2.18 -0.43
N TRP A 54 2.99 2.54 0.29
CA TRP A 54 1.62 2.18 -0.05
C TRP A 54 0.72 3.41 -0.09
N SER A 55 -0.11 3.53 -1.12
CA SER A 55 -1.15 4.55 -1.22
C SER A 55 -2.39 4.09 -0.47
N LEU A 56 -2.69 4.71 0.66
CA LEU A 56 -3.87 4.38 1.47
C LEU A 56 -5.16 4.57 0.68
N ALA A 57 -5.28 5.67 -0.08
CA ALA A 57 -6.46 5.98 -0.87
C ALA A 57 -6.72 4.92 -1.96
N ALA A 58 -5.68 4.53 -2.70
CA ALA A 58 -5.80 3.49 -3.73
C ALA A 58 -6.16 2.14 -3.10
N CYS A 59 -5.51 1.76 -1.99
CA CYS A 59 -5.81 0.50 -1.31
C CYS A 59 -7.26 0.47 -0.81
N ARG A 60 -7.76 1.56 -0.20
CA ARG A 60 -9.16 1.67 0.22
C ARG A 60 -10.12 1.57 -0.96
N SER A 61 -9.84 2.23 -2.09
CA SER A 61 -10.70 2.16 -3.27
C SER A 61 -10.88 0.74 -3.80
N VAL A 62 -9.88 -0.14 -3.68
CA VAL A 62 -10.01 -1.55 -4.06
C VAL A 62 -10.83 -2.34 -3.05
N LEU A 63 -10.63 -2.07 -1.76
CA LEU A 63 -11.33 -2.80 -0.69
C LEU A 63 -12.80 -2.39 -0.53
N HIS A 64 -13.15 -1.17 -0.90
CA HIS A 64 -14.52 -0.64 -0.87
C HIS A 64 -15.27 -0.80 -2.19
N LYS A 65 -14.69 -1.47 -3.19
CA LYS A 65 -15.39 -1.75 -4.43
C LYS A 65 -16.47 -2.81 -4.15
N PRO A 66 -17.77 -2.52 -4.39
CA PRO A 66 -18.87 -3.46 -4.17
C PRO A 66 -18.74 -4.70 -5.04
#